data_AF-A0A5N9B223-F1
#
_entry.id   AF-A0A5N9B223-F1
#
_cell.length_a   1.000
_cell.length_b   1.000
_cell.length_c   1.000
_cell.angle_alpha   90.00
_cell.angle_beta   90.00
_cell.angle_gamma   90.00
#
_symmetry.space_group_name_H-M   'P 1'
#
loop_
_entity.id
_entity.type
_entity.pdbx_description
1 polymer ?
#
loop_
_entity_poly.entity_id
_entity_poly.type
_entity_poly.pdbx_seq_one_letter_code
_entity_poly.pdbx_strand_id
1 'polypeptide(L)'
;SNNAWYDTPELIALMEWGADGWCWNLQGADGTDSLDADGNVVSLCDTMLAVADQSKWLDDSTNIQIASHGVSESNNIHATDLGWNLDPMYINRQIERNKDWLDNGVHNTFTDYWWNVQEDDNPVVVQWPIPMDFSYSATSSAATACSHGGPVGSTKHMDHSAALEIDVSSETLPNRFGLHQNYPNPFNPTTEIAFTLDQTADVNLSIYNMLGQKVRTLTNGSKNAGTHTLQWNGLDEMGQNVSTGIYLYRLTSGSKSITKKMAFMK
;
A
#
# COMPACT_ATOMS: atom_id res chain seq x y z
N SER A 1 -19.30 5.27 8.49
CA SER A 1 -17.88 4.94 8.31
C SER A 1 -17.09 5.95 9.09
N ASN A 2 -16.19 5.53 9.99
CA ASN A 2 -15.34 6.46 10.72
C ASN A 2 -13.98 6.53 10.00
N ASN A 3 -13.30 7.66 10.16
CA ASN A 3 -11.94 7.88 9.69
C ASN A 3 -11.02 8.11 10.90
N ALA A 4 -9.75 7.83 10.71
CA ALA A 4 -8.70 8.16 11.67
C ALA A 4 -7.62 8.98 10.97
N TRP A 5 -7.05 9.93 11.69
CA TRP A 5 -5.93 10.74 11.25
C TRP A 5 -4.90 10.87 12.37
N TYR A 6 -3.63 11.04 11.99
CA TYR A 6 -2.50 11.22 12.91
C TYR A 6 -1.55 12.24 12.30
N ASP A 7 -1.11 13.17 13.14
CA ASP A 7 -0.09 14.15 12.83
C ASP A 7 0.99 14.15 13.90
N THR A 8 2.19 14.55 13.50
CA THR A 8 3.30 14.73 14.42
C THR A 8 3.59 16.22 14.61
N PRO A 9 4.20 16.62 15.73
CA PRO A 9 4.65 18.01 15.91
C PRO A 9 5.53 18.51 14.77
N GLU A 10 6.34 17.64 14.16
CA GLU A 10 7.18 17.98 13.01
C GLU A 10 6.35 18.25 11.74
N LEU A 11 5.28 17.48 11.51
CA LEU A 11 4.36 17.73 10.39
C LEU A 11 3.61 19.04 10.58
N ILE A 12 3.13 19.32 11.80
CA ILE A 12 2.47 20.59 12.12
C ILE A 12 3.46 21.74 11.92
N ALA A 13 4.70 21.62 12.41
CA ALA A 13 5.73 22.65 12.23
C ALA A 13 6.10 22.88 10.74
N LEU A 14 6.06 21.84 9.91
CA LEU A 14 6.19 21.98 8.45
C LEU A 14 5.02 22.81 7.88
N MET A 15 3.79 22.53 8.30
CA MET A 15 2.61 23.27 7.85
C MET A 15 2.57 24.72 8.39
N GLU A 16 3.19 24.99 9.55
CA GLU A 16 3.37 26.35 10.09
C GLU A 16 4.38 27.18 9.28
N TRP A 17 5.23 26.54 8.46
CA TRP A 17 6.22 27.20 7.61
C TRP A 17 5.54 27.92 6.44
N GLY A 18 4.97 29.08 6.73
CA GLY A 18 4.20 29.90 5.79
C GLY A 18 3.15 30.81 6.42
N ALA A 19 2.86 30.65 7.72
CA ALA A 19 1.76 31.32 8.45
C ALA A 19 0.36 31.02 7.88
N ASP A 20 -0.68 31.34 8.65
CA ASP A 20 -2.08 31.14 8.28
C ASP A 20 -2.42 31.89 6.99
N GLY A 21 -2.59 31.13 5.90
CA GLY A 21 -2.91 31.65 4.57
C GLY A 21 -1.69 32.20 3.85
N TRP A 22 -1.37 31.60 2.71
CA TRP A 22 -0.35 32.14 1.81
C TRP A 22 -0.93 33.40 1.17
N CYS A 23 -0.57 34.56 1.71
CA CYS A 23 -0.89 35.84 1.12
C CYS A 23 0.30 36.35 0.31
N TRP A 24 0.08 36.72 -0.94
CA TRP A 24 1.09 37.37 -1.76
C TRP A 24 0.52 38.60 -2.46
N ASN A 25 1.38 39.60 -2.67
CA ASN A 25 1.01 40.77 -3.43
C ASN A 25 0.92 40.39 -4.91
N LEU A 26 -0.16 40.78 -5.58
CA LEU A 26 -0.32 40.55 -7.00
C LEU A 26 0.67 41.43 -7.76
N GLN A 27 1.63 40.83 -8.46
CA GLN A 27 2.57 41.60 -9.28
C GLN A 27 1.98 41.89 -10.67
N GLY A 28 2.12 43.14 -11.11
CA GLY A 28 1.86 43.55 -12.48
C GLY A 28 2.90 42.98 -13.46
N ALA A 29 2.66 43.15 -14.76
CA ALA A 29 3.54 42.64 -15.81
C ALA A 29 4.97 43.25 -15.80
N ASP A 30 5.17 44.33 -15.05
CA ASP A 30 6.45 45.00 -14.83
C ASP A 30 7.18 44.51 -13.57
N GLY A 31 6.60 43.56 -12.84
CA GLY A 31 7.15 43.00 -11.60
C GLY A 31 6.94 43.87 -10.36
N THR A 32 6.13 44.94 -10.45
CA THR A 32 5.77 45.78 -9.29
C THR A 32 4.42 45.37 -8.71
N ASP A 33 4.20 45.64 -7.42
CA ASP A 33 2.96 45.30 -6.73
C ASP A 33 1.77 46.09 -7.31
N SER A 34 0.68 45.37 -7.60
CA SER A 34 -0.56 45.94 -8.14
C SER A 34 -1.30 46.72 -7.06
N LEU A 35 -1.89 47.85 -7.45
CA LEU A 35 -2.69 48.69 -6.56
C LEU A 35 -4.18 48.62 -6.93
N ASP A 36 -5.05 48.71 -5.92
CA ASP A 36 -6.49 48.89 -6.11
C ASP A 36 -6.81 50.34 -6.54
N ALA A 37 -8.10 50.63 -6.76
CA ALA A 37 -8.57 51.96 -7.17
C ALA A 37 -8.29 53.07 -6.14
N ASP A 38 -8.03 52.69 -4.88
CA ASP A 38 -7.75 53.60 -3.76
C ASP A 38 -6.24 53.72 -3.48
N GLY A 39 -5.40 53.03 -4.25
CA GLY A 39 -3.94 53.07 -4.17
C GLY A 39 -3.33 52.12 -3.14
N ASN A 40 -4.10 51.16 -2.61
CA ASN A 40 -3.58 50.13 -1.69
C ASN A 40 -3.07 48.92 -2.48
N VAL A 41 -2.05 48.25 -1.94
CA VAL A 41 -1.52 47.02 -2.54
C VAL A 41 -2.58 45.92 -2.51
N VAL A 42 -2.81 45.30 -3.68
CA VAL A 42 -3.72 44.17 -3.82
C VAL A 42 -2.98 42.91 -3.45
N SER A 43 -3.35 42.31 -2.31
CA SER A 43 -2.87 41.00 -1.89
C SER A 43 -3.94 39.94 -2.17
N LEU A 44 -3.53 38.82 -2.76
CA LEU A 44 -4.35 37.62 -2.84
C LEU A 44 -3.93 36.71 -1.70
N CYS A 45 -4.90 36.26 -0.91
CA CYS A 45 -4.68 35.26 0.13
C CYS A 45 -5.35 33.97 -0.28
N ASP A 46 -4.62 32.86 -0.21
CA ASP A 46 -5.20 31.54 -0.36
C ASP A 46 -6.13 31.23 0.82
N THR A 47 -7.25 30.54 0.57
CA THR A 47 -8.25 30.14 1.57
C THR A 47 -7.91 28.80 2.22
N MET A 48 -6.63 28.50 2.35
CA MET A 48 -6.15 27.30 3.03
C MET A 48 -6.70 27.22 4.45
N LEU A 49 -6.95 25.99 4.91
CA LEU A 49 -7.38 25.74 6.28
C LEU A 49 -6.34 26.23 7.29
N ALA A 50 -6.74 26.49 8.53
CA ALA A 50 -5.79 26.79 9.61
C ALA A 50 -4.77 25.65 9.72
N VAL A 51 -3.53 25.95 10.15
CA VAL A 51 -2.44 24.94 10.20
C VAL A 51 -2.84 23.67 10.97
N ALA A 52 -3.56 23.84 12.08
CA ALA A 52 -4.06 22.74 12.91
C ALA A 52 -5.11 21.84 12.20
N ASP A 53 -5.74 22.36 11.15
CA ASP A 53 -6.75 21.66 10.35
C ASP A 53 -6.17 21.10 9.04
N GLN A 54 -5.01 21.58 8.57
CA GLN A 54 -4.35 21.09 7.35
C GLN A 54 -3.78 19.68 7.50
N SER A 55 -3.37 19.28 8.71
CA SER A 55 -2.95 17.90 8.98
C SER A 55 -4.12 16.92 9.00
N LYS A 56 -5.34 17.44 9.21
CA LYS A 56 -6.60 16.69 9.26
C LYS A 56 -7.32 16.65 7.91
N TRP A 57 -7.16 17.68 7.08
CA TRP A 57 -7.86 17.89 5.82
C TRP A 57 -6.90 18.35 4.72
N LEU A 58 -6.87 17.65 3.59
CA LEU A 58 -6.02 17.97 2.45
C LEU A 58 -6.85 18.69 1.37
N ASP A 59 -6.70 20.03 1.27
CA ASP A 59 -7.22 20.95 0.23
C ASP A 59 -8.52 21.74 0.57
N ASP A 60 -8.77 22.84 -0.14
CA ASP A 60 -9.99 23.67 0.02
C ASP A 60 -11.26 22.94 -0.49
N SER A 61 -11.07 22.02 -1.43
CA SER A 61 -12.09 21.18 -2.04
C SER A 61 -12.58 20.06 -1.11
N THR A 62 -11.83 19.77 -0.03
CA THR A 62 -12.16 18.66 0.86
C THR A 62 -13.49 18.84 1.57
N ASN A 63 -13.90 20.04 2.02
CA ASN A 63 -15.18 20.19 2.74
C ASN A 63 -16.41 19.80 1.89
N ILE A 64 -16.38 20.06 0.58
CA ILE A 64 -17.48 19.71 -0.35
C ILE A 64 -17.35 18.26 -0.84
N GLN A 65 -16.12 17.82 -1.14
CA GLN A 65 -15.85 16.45 -1.60
C GLN A 65 -16.11 15.41 -0.49
N ILE A 66 -15.82 15.72 0.77
CA ILE A 66 -15.96 14.82 1.92
C ILE A 66 -17.43 14.61 2.31
N ALA A 67 -18.24 15.66 2.30
CA ALA A 67 -19.67 15.55 2.60
C ALA A 67 -20.40 14.58 1.66
N SER A 68 -19.95 14.47 0.40
CA SER A 68 -20.50 13.51 -0.57
C SER A 68 -20.03 12.06 -0.37
N HIS A 69 -18.94 11.84 0.38
CA HIS A 69 -18.37 10.51 0.68
C HIS A 69 -18.61 10.05 2.13
N GLY A 70 -19.40 10.78 2.91
CA GLY A 70 -19.81 10.38 4.27
C GLY A 70 -18.73 10.58 5.33
N VAL A 71 -17.78 11.49 5.10
CA VAL A 71 -16.80 11.91 6.10
C VAL A 71 -17.25 13.27 6.68
N SER A 72 -16.95 13.55 7.94
CA SER A 72 -17.36 14.75 8.68
C SER A 72 -16.48 14.91 9.92
N GLU A 73 -16.55 16.08 10.55
CA GLU A 73 -15.97 16.30 11.88
C GLU A 73 -16.40 15.24 12.90
N SER A 74 -17.68 14.84 12.88
CA SER A 74 -18.25 13.94 13.90
C SER A 74 -17.80 12.48 13.79
N ASN A 75 -17.22 12.08 12.66
CA ASN A 75 -16.74 10.73 12.41
C ASN A 75 -15.26 10.69 11.97
N ASN A 76 -14.52 11.77 12.24
CA ASN A 76 -13.08 11.85 12.04
C ASN A 76 -12.36 11.84 13.41
N ILE A 77 -11.57 10.82 13.67
CA ILE A 77 -10.98 10.55 14.99
C ILE A 77 -9.48 10.85 14.93
N HIS A 78 -9.01 11.72 15.81
CA HIS A 78 -7.57 11.90 16.01
C HIS A 78 -7.02 10.71 16.78
N ALA A 79 -6.06 10.01 16.18
CA ALA A 79 -5.38 8.88 16.78
C ALA A 79 -3.98 9.32 17.22
N THR A 80 -3.54 8.94 18.42
CA THR A 80 -2.16 9.18 18.87
C THR A 80 -1.15 8.25 18.17
N ASP A 81 -1.64 7.15 17.60
CA ASP A 81 -0.88 6.22 16.78
C ASP A 81 -1.87 5.44 15.90
N LEU A 82 -1.63 5.42 14.59
CA LEU A 82 -2.39 4.60 13.64
C LEU A 82 -1.98 3.13 13.73
N GLY A 83 -0.85 2.84 14.37
CA GLY A 83 -0.27 1.52 14.54
C GLY A 83 0.40 1.00 13.27
N TRP A 84 0.66 1.86 12.28
CA TRP A 84 1.25 1.46 11.00
C TRP A 84 2.63 0.84 11.19
N ASN A 85 2.83 -0.33 10.61
CA ASN A 85 4.11 -1.03 10.67
C ASN A 85 5.06 -0.57 9.55
N LEU A 86 5.21 0.75 9.37
CA LEU A 86 6.13 1.29 8.39
C LEU A 86 7.57 1.09 8.84
N ASP A 87 8.45 0.75 7.90
CA ASP A 87 9.88 0.62 8.17
C ASP A 87 10.47 1.95 8.70
N PRO A 88 11.18 1.97 9.83
CA PRO A 88 11.78 3.19 10.38
C PRO A 88 12.72 3.92 9.40
N MET A 89 13.42 3.19 8.53
CA MET A 89 14.26 3.75 7.49
C MET A 89 13.43 4.52 6.46
N TYR A 90 12.26 4.00 6.11
CA TYR A 90 11.30 4.71 5.25
C TYR A 90 10.87 6.03 5.89
N ILE A 91 10.44 5.99 7.15
CA ILE A 91 10.00 7.17 7.89
C ILE A 91 11.11 8.23 7.96
N ASN A 92 12.31 7.82 8.39
CA ASN A 92 13.44 8.73 8.55
C ASN A 92 13.86 9.34 7.21
N ARG A 93 13.87 8.55 6.13
CA ARG A 93 14.25 9.04 4.79
C ARG A 93 13.26 10.07 4.25
N GLN A 94 11.97 9.89 4.50
CA GLN A 94 10.96 10.89 4.14
C GLN A 94 11.09 12.16 4.98
N ILE A 95 11.40 12.04 6.27
CA ILE A 95 11.66 13.20 7.14
C ILE A 95 12.89 13.98 6.65
N GLU A 96 14.00 13.31 6.32
CA GLU A 96 15.21 13.95 5.78
C GLU A 96 14.92 14.72 4.50
N ARG A 97 14.17 14.12 3.56
CA ARG A 97 13.78 14.77 2.30
C ARG A 97 12.85 15.96 2.51
N ASN A 98 11.84 15.84 3.37
CA ASN A 98 10.97 16.97 3.70
C ASN A 98 11.76 18.12 4.37
N LYS A 99 12.78 17.78 5.18
CA LYS A 99 13.66 18.76 5.81
C LYS A 99 14.67 19.40 4.86
N ASP A 100 15.12 18.70 3.80
CA ASP A 100 15.99 19.26 2.73
C ASP A 100 15.35 20.43 1.99
N TRP A 101 14.02 20.53 1.99
CA TRP A 101 13.33 21.70 1.46
C TRP A 101 13.24 22.85 2.47
N LEU A 102 13.08 22.53 3.76
CA LEU A 102 12.94 23.47 4.87
C LEU A 102 14.23 24.17 5.29
N ASP A 103 15.39 23.54 5.10
CA ASP A 103 16.66 24.01 5.67
C ASP A 103 17.20 25.29 4.99
N ASN A 104 17.00 25.42 3.68
CA ASN A 104 17.59 26.51 2.88
C ASN A 104 16.68 26.98 1.72
N GLY A 105 15.49 26.40 1.53
CA GLY A 105 14.56 26.74 0.45
C GLY A 105 15.04 26.33 -0.95
N VAL A 106 16.13 25.56 -1.04
CA VAL A 106 16.77 25.07 -2.26
C VAL A 106 16.93 23.57 -2.17
N HIS A 107 16.13 22.84 -2.96
CA HIS A 107 16.21 21.39 -3.04
C HIS A 107 17.53 20.96 -3.71
N ASN A 108 18.57 20.67 -2.92
CA ASN A 108 19.94 20.48 -3.40
C ASN A 108 20.56 19.13 -3.03
N THR A 109 19.93 18.35 -2.14
CA THR A 109 20.48 17.07 -1.68
C THR A 109 19.76 15.85 -2.26
N PHE A 110 18.51 16.01 -2.72
CA PHE A 110 17.70 14.92 -3.27
C PHE A 110 17.12 15.18 -4.68
N THR A 111 17.87 15.85 -5.56
CA THR A 111 17.42 16.36 -6.88
C THR A 111 16.91 15.32 -7.89
N ASP A 112 17.11 14.04 -7.63
CA ASP A 112 16.97 12.99 -8.63
C ASP A 112 15.76 12.07 -8.30
N TYR A 113 14.67 12.29 -9.03
CA TYR A 113 13.46 11.46 -9.16
C TYR A 113 12.67 11.06 -7.89
N TRP A 114 11.43 10.64 -8.16
CA TRP A 114 10.24 10.71 -7.33
C TRP A 114 10.01 9.55 -6.31
N TRP A 115 9.60 9.96 -5.10
CA TRP A 115 8.68 9.30 -4.14
C TRP A 115 8.89 7.83 -3.71
N ASN A 116 10.02 7.18 -4.00
CA ASN A 116 10.24 5.78 -3.60
C ASN A 116 11.53 5.62 -2.78
N VAL A 117 11.39 5.27 -1.51
CA VAL A 117 12.52 4.83 -0.66
C VAL A 117 12.89 3.40 -1.04
N GLN A 118 14.19 3.14 -1.15
CA GLN A 118 14.76 1.81 -1.38
C GLN A 118 15.94 1.58 -0.43
N GLU A 119 16.19 0.32 -0.06
CA GLU A 119 17.30 -0.07 0.83
C GLU A 119 18.69 0.18 0.23
N ASP A 120 18.81 0.20 -1.10
CA ASP A 120 20.08 0.34 -1.82
C ASP A 120 20.35 1.77 -2.34
N ASP A 121 19.47 2.72 -2.01
CA ASP A 121 19.50 4.13 -2.43
C ASP A 121 19.55 4.32 -3.96
N ASN A 122 19.12 3.32 -4.74
CA ASN A 122 19.16 3.34 -6.20
C ASN A 122 17.92 4.02 -6.79
N PRO A 123 18.04 5.19 -7.43
CA PRO A 123 16.88 5.93 -7.94
C PRO A 123 16.25 5.31 -9.21
N VAL A 124 16.86 4.25 -9.78
CA VAL A 124 16.47 3.71 -11.10
C VAL A 124 15.59 2.46 -11.00
N VAL A 125 15.64 1.70 -9.91
CA VAL A 125 15.05 0.35 -9.84
C VAL A 125 14.06 0.21 -8.71
N VAL A 126 12.75 0.39 -8.94
CA VAL A 126 11.75 0.06 -7.90
C VAL A 126 11.80 -1.45 -7.60
N GLN A 127 12.39 -1.82 -6.47
CA GLN A 127 12.46 -3.20 -6.01
C GLN A 127 11.13 -3.60 -5.36
N TRP A 128 10.53 -4.68 -5.86
CA TRP A 128 9.32 -5.27 -5.28
C TRP A 128 9.66 -6.49 -4.41
N PRO A 129 8.96 -6.71 -3.29
CA PRO A 129 7.89 -5.87 -2.75
C PRO A 129 8.42 -4.52 -2.25
N ILE A 130 7.62 -3.47 -2.41
CA ILE A 130 7.93 -2.20 -1.75
C ILE A 130 8.00 -2.48 -0.24
N PRO A 131 9.05 -2.06 0.48
CA PRO A 131 9.19 -2.22 1.94
C PRO A 131 8.26 -1.27 2.72
N MET A 132 7.05 -1.02 2.21
CA MET A 132 6.01 -0.28 2.89
C MET A 132 4.98 -1.28 3.41
N ASP A 133 5.06 -1.60 4.69
CA ASP A 133 4.03 -2.36 5.38
C ASP A 133 3.00 -1.39 5.98
N PHE A 134 1.84 -1.32 5.31
CA PHE A 134 0.70 -0.50 5.72
C PHE A 134 -0.29 -1.26 6.64
N SER A 135 0.09 -2.43 7.16
CA SER A 135 -0.65 -3.07 8.24
C SER A 135 -0.63 -2.17 9.48
N TYR A 136 -1.67 -2.24 10.30
CA TYR A 136 -1.71 -1.55 11.57
C TYR A 136 -1.90 -2.56 12.71
N SER A 137 -1.39 -2.22 13.90
CA SER A 137 -1.63 -2.99 15.11
C SER A 137 -3.12 -3.23 15.33
N ALA A 138 -3.51 -4.46 15.68
CA ALA A 138 -4.88 -4.84 16.02
C ALA A 138 -5.47 -4.03 17.20
N THR A 139 -4.60 -3.43 18.01
CA THR A 139 -4.97 -2.58 19.15
C THR A 139 -5.01 -1.09 18.83
N SER A 140 -4.66 -0.69 17.60
CA SER A 140 -4.63 0.72 17.23
C SER A 140 -6.04 1.31 17.12
N SER A 141 -6.12 2.63 17.21
CA SER A 141 -7.38 3.35 16.96
C SER A 141 -7.89 3.08 15.54
N ALA A 142 -6.99 2.93 14.57
CA ALA A 142 -7.36 2.59 13.20
C ALA A 142 -7.99 1.18 13.08
N ALA A 143 -7.60 0.22 13.93
CA ALA A 143 -8.13 -1.14 13.92
C ALA A 143 -9.54 -1.29 14.50
N THR A 144 -9.95 -0.36 15.37
CA THR A 144 -11.13 -0.53 16.24
C THR A 144 -12.17 0.57 16.05
N ALA A 145 -11.82 1.68 15.39
CA ALA A 145 -12.67 2.85 15.28
C ALA A 145 -13.87 2.70 14.33
N CYS A 146 -14.02 1.62 13.56
CA CYS A 146 -15.19 1.48 12.68
C CYS A 146 -16.50 1.29 13.47
N SER A 147 -17.59 1.92 13.01
CA SER A 147 -18.91 1.84 13.63
C SER A 147 -19.50 0.42 13.72
N HIS A 148 -18.98 -0.53 12.93
CA HIS A 148 -19.41 -1.93 12.91
C HIS A 148 -18.40 -2.87 13.59
N GLY A 149 -17.37 -2.32 14.25
CA GLY A 149 -16.21 -3.08 14.71
C GLY A 149 -15.24 -3.39 13.56
N GLY A 150 -13.94 -3.24 13.82
CA GLY A 150 -12.89 -3.46 12.83
C GLY A 150 -12.33 -2.17 12.23
N PRO A 151 -11.50 -2.31 11.17
CA PRO A 151 -10.62 -1.23 10.76
C PRO A 151 -11.31 -0.15 9.93
N VAL A 152 -10.80 1.08 10.07
CA VAL A 152 -11.17 2.20 9.21
C VAL A 152 -10.49 2.09 7.84
N GLY A 153 -11.20 2.42 6.77
CA GLY A 153 -10.66 2.37 5.39
C GLY A 153 -10.83 1.03 4.66
N SER A 154 -10.14 0.91 3.52
CA SER A 154 -10.25 -0.27 2.62
C SER A 154 -9.34 -1.41 3.08
N THR A 155 -9.93 -2.56 3.39
CA THR A 155 -9.19 -3.78 3.80
C THR A 155 -8.42 -4.47 2.67
N LYS A 156 -8.53 -3.96 1.44
CA LYS A 156 -7.95 -4.58 0.23
C LYS A 156 -6.42 -4.58 0.20
N HIS A 157 -5.78 -3.68 0.96
CA HIS A 157 -4.33 -3.51 1.03
C HIS A 157 -3.73 -3.90 2.40
N MET A 158 -4.53 -4.51 3.27
CA MET A 158 -4.11 -4.83 4.64
C MET A 158 -3.62 -6.28 4.69
N ASP A 159 -2.34 -6.47 5.03
CA ASP A 159 -1.85 -7.80 5.39
C ASP A 159 -2.37 -8.13 6.80
N HIS A 160 -3.11 -9.23 6.92
CA HIS A 160 -3.82 -9.61 8.14
C HIS A 160 -2.90 -10.36 9.11
N SER A 161 -1.71 -9.84 9.40
CA SER A 161 -0.75 -10.45 10.33
C SER A 161 -0.85 -9.89 11.76
N ALA A 162 -1.58 -8.80 11.99
CA ALA A 162 -1.91 -8.35 13.34
C ALA A 162 -3.03 -9.21 13.92
N ALA A 163 -2.62 -10.22 14.71
CA ALA A 163 -3.47 -11.04 15.54
C ALA A 163 -4.43 -10.18 16.39
N LEU A 164 -5.70 -10.15 15.99
CA LEU A 164 -6.78 -9.99 16.95
C LEU A 164 -6.86 -11.31 17.69
N GLU A 165 -6.53 -11.31 18.98
CA GLU A 165 -6.98 -12.36 19.91
C GLU A 165 -8.51 -12.28 19.99
N ILE A 166 -9.17 -12.84 18.98
CA ILE A 166 -10.55 -13.25 19.12
C ILE A 166 -10.48 -14.68 19.63
N ASP A 167 -10.92 -14.89 20.87
CA ASP A 167 -11.29 -16.22 21.35
C ASP A 167 -12.41 -16.76 20.46
N VAL A 168 -12.02 -17.41 19.37
CA VAL A 168 -12.92 -18.23 18.58
C VAL A 168 -12.20 -19.52 18.26
N SER A 169 -12.68 -20.56 18.90
CA SER A 169 -12.54 -21.96 18.52
C SER A 169 -13.17 -22.24 17.13
N SER A 170 -12.73 -21.52 16.10
CA SER A 170 -13.12 -21.77 14.72
C SER A 170 -11.99 -21.29 13.82
N GLU A 171 -11.25 -22.25 13.28
CA GLU A 171 -10.36 -22.05 12.13
C GLU A 171 -11.08 -21.18 11.10
N THR A 172 -10.62 -19.94 10.91
CA THR A 172 -11.16 -19.05 9.88
C THR A 172 -10.74 -19.60 8.53
N LEU A 173 -11.57 -20.48 7.99
CA LEU A 173 -11.41 -21.01 6.65
C LEU A 173 -11.42 -19.85 5.65
N PRO A 174 -10.56 -19.85 4.63
CA PRO A 174 -10.59 -18.84 3.60
C PRO A 174 -11.99 -18.80 2.96
N ASN A 175 -12.67 -17.65 2.94
CA ASN A 175 -14.02 -17.55 2.36
C ASN A 175 -14.05 -17.66 0.82
N ARG A 176 -12.94 -17.99 0.15
CA ARG A 176 -12.86 -18.04 -1.32
C ARG A 176 -11.83 -19.05 -1.84
N PHE A 177 -12.20 -19.73 -2.93
CA PHE A 177 -11.26 -20.46 -3.79
C PHE A 177 -10.35 -19.50 -4.54
N GLY A 178 -9.03 -19.60 -4.36
CA GLY A 178 -8.07 -18.67 -4.93
C GLY A 178 -6.71 -19.30 -5.24
N LEU A 179 -6.04 -18.78 -6.27
CA LEU A 179 -4.65 -19.11 -6.60
C LEU A 179 -3.82 -17.83 -6.54
N HIS A 180 -2.76 -17.83 -5.74
CA HIS A 180 -1.89 -16.67 -5.54
C HIS A 180 -0.77 -16.63 -6.58
N GLN A 181 -0.18 -15.45 -6.76
CA GLN A 181 1.02 -15.32 -7.59
C GLN A 181 2.17 -16.05 -6.91
N ASN A 182 2.97 -16.78 -7.68
CA ASN A 182 4.14 -17.45 -7.15
C ASN A 182 5.18 -16.43 -6.66
N TYR A 183 5.90 -16.73 -5.58
CA TYR A 183 6.94 -15.86 -5.03
C TYR A 183 8.19 -16.68 -4.66
N PRO A 184 9.40 -16.22 -5.03
CA PRO A 184 9.71 -15.08 -5.91
C PRO A 184 9.24 -15.32 -7.37
N ASN A 185 9.13 -14.26 -8.18
CA ASN A 185 8.87 -14.30 -9.62
C ASN A 185 9.45 -13.05 -10.32
N PRO A 186 10.47 -13.14 -11.19
CA PRO A 186 11.14 -14.37 -11.64
C PRO A 186 11.84 -15.13 -10.50
N PHE A 187 12.02 -16.44 -10.64
CA PHE A 187 12.65 -17.29 -9.61
C PHE A 187 13.86 -18.07 -10.13
N ASN A 188 14.82 -18.33 -9.24
CA ASN A 188 15.98 -19.18 -9.47
C ASN A 188 16.48 -19.80 -8.13
N PRO A 189 16.49 -21.13 -7.92
CA PRO A 189 15.80 -22.18 -8.67
C PRO A 189 14.41 -22.52 -8.12
N THR A 190 14.01 -21.94 -6.98
CA THR A 190 12.78 -22.30 -6.26
C THR A 190 11.79 -21.16 -6.15
N THR A 191 10.51 -21.49 -6.17
CA THR A 191 9.39 -20.57 -5.94
C THR A 191 8.31 -21.26 -5.12
N GLU A 192 7.54 -20.49 -4.39
CA GLU A 192 6.38 -20.94 -3.63
C GLU A 192 5.09 -20.56 -4.34
N ILE A 193 4.14 -21.50 -4.39
CA ILE A 193 2.82 -21.32 -4.99
C ILE A 193 1.78 -21.55 -3.89
N ALA A 194 1.10 -20.48 -3.49
CA ALA A 194 0.03 -20.53 -2.51
C ALA A 194 -1.36 -20.58 -3.16
N PHE A 195 -2.28 -21.34 -2.58
CA PHE A 195 -3.69 -21.38 -2.95
C PHE A 195 -4.60 -21.52 -1.73
N THR A 196 -5.84 -21.06 -1.87
CA THR A 196 -6.86 -21.04 -0.82
C THR A 196 -8.08 -21.87 -1.24
N LEU A 197 -8.61 -22.65 -0.29
CA LEU A 197 -9.82 -23.44 -0.46
C LEU A 197 -10.87 -23.01 0.57
N ASP A 198 -12.09 -22.79 0.08
CA ASP A 198 -13.27 -22.44 0.86
C ASP A 198 -13.91 -23.63 1.57
N GLN A 199 -13.71 -24.83 1.04
CA GLN A 199 -14.16 -26.10 1.60
C GLN A 199 -13.18 -27.21 1.23
N THR A 200 -13.27 -28.33 1.96
CA THR A 200 -12.52 -29.54 1.60
C THR A 200 -12.92 -29.99 0.20
N ALA A 201 -11.95 -30.11 -0.70
CA ALA A 201 -12.20 -30.46 -2.09
C ALA A 201 -11.01 -31.18 -2.71
N ASP A 202 -11.29 -31.99 -3.73
CA ASP A 202 -10.24 -32.52 -4.60
C ASP A 202 -9.65 -31.38 -5.43
N VAL A 203 -8.33 -31.24 -5.33
CA VAL A 203 -7.58 -30.22 -6.04
C VAL A 203 -6.47 -30.82 -6.87
N ASN A 204 -6.22 -30.20 -8.01
CA ASN A 204 -5.08 -30.52 -8.85
C ASN A 204 -4.35 -29.22 -9.22
N LEU A 205 -3.09 -29.13 -8.77
CA LEU A 205 -2.16 -28.05 -9.13
C LEU A 205 -1.08 -28.61 -10.04
N SER A 206 -1.14 -28.24 -11.31
CA SER A 206 -0.19 -28.66 -12.34
C SER A 206 0.47 -27.47 -13.02
N ILE A 207 1.72 -27.68 -13.41
CA ILE A 207 2.58 -26.75 -14.14
C ILE A 207 2.65 -27.20 -15.59
N TYR A 208 2.62 -26.24 -16.51
CA TYR A 208 2.62 -26.40 -17.95
C TYR A 208 3.64 -25.46 -18.59
N ASN A 209 4.21 -25.87 -19.72
CA ASN A 209 4.99 -24.97 -20.57
C ASN A 209 4.08 -24.15 -21.51
N MET A 210 4.67 -23.24 -22.28
CA MET A 210 3.94 -22.41 -23.26
C MET A 210 3.28 -23.20 -24.40
N LEU A 211 3.69 -24.46 -24.62
CA LEU A 211 3.06 -25.37 -25.58
C LEU A 211 1.85 -26.11 -24.97
N GLY A 212 1.51 -25.84 -23.71
CA GLY A 212 0.44 -26.53 -22.99
C GLY A 212 0.80 -27.94 -22.53
N GLN A 213 2.07 -28.35 -22.65
CA GLN A 213 2.53 -29.65 -22.16
C GLN A 213 2.69 -29.58 -20.64
N LYS A 214 2.16 -30.58 -19.94
CA LYS A 214 2.27 -30.70 -18.49
C LYS A 214 3.73 -31.01 -18.12
N VAL A 215 4.32 -30.15 -17.32
CA VAL A 215 5.69 -30.23 -16.83
C VAL A 215 5.75 -30.98 -15.51
N ARG A 216 4.88 -30.63 -14.56
CA ARG A 216 4.85 -31.25 -13.23
C ARG A 216 3.50 -31.11 -12.56
N THR A 217 3.13 -32.11 -11.77
CA THR A 217 2.00 -32.02 -10.83
C THR A 217 2.54 -31.81 -9.42
N LEU A 218 2.17 -30.70 -8.78
CA LEU A 218 2.60 -30.39 -7.40
C LEU A 218 1.69 -31.02 -6.36
N THR A 219 0.38 -31.07 -6.63
CA THR A 219 -0.57 -31.80 -5.80
C THR A 219 -1.74 -32.30 -6.64
N ASN A 220 -2.27 -33.46 -6.26
CA ASN A 220 -3.44 -34.07 -6.87
C ASN A 220 -4.18 -34.91 -5.82
N GLY A 221 -5.32 -34.42 -5.34
CA GLY A 221 -6.16 -35.12 -4.38
C GLY A 221 -6.87 -34.19 -3.41
N SER A 222 -7.58 -34.78 -2.44
CA SER A 222 -8.36 -34.05 -1.45
C SER A 222 -7.47 -33.21 -0.53
N LYS A 223 -7.79 -31.92 -0.43
CA LYS A 223 -7.19 -30.98 0.51
C LYS A 223 -8.29 -30.35 1.37
N ASN A 224 -8.01 -30.19 2.65
CA ASN A 224 -8.92 -29.53 3.57
C ASN A 224 -9.08 -28.05 3.20
N ALA A 225 -10.20 -27.47 3.61
CA ALA A 225 -10.37 -26.02 3.58
C ALA A 225 -9.20 -25.33 4.30
N GLY A 226 -8.71 -24.21 3.77
CA GLY A 226 -7.49 -23.57 4.27
C GLY A 226 -6.57 -23.02 3.18
N THR A 227 -5.49 -22.39 3.63
CA THR A 227 -4.39 -21.93 2.77
C THR A 227 -3.34 -23.02 2.67
N HIS A 228 -2.89 -23.32 1.46
CA HIS A 228 -1.87 -24.33 1.16
C HIS A 228 -0.75 -23.69 0.35
N THR A 229 0.49 -23.94 0.76
CA THR A 229 1.70 -23.48 0.05
C THR A 229 2.49 -24.68 -0.43
N LEU A 230 2.84 -24.69 -1.72
CA LEU A 230 3.63 -25.74 -2.35
C LEU A 230 4.84 -25.15 -3.06
N GLN A 231 5.98 -25.80 -2.91
CA GLN A 231 7.23 -25.37 -3.53
C GLN A 231 7.41 -26.04 -4.90
N TRP A 232 7.91 -25.28 -5.88
CA TRP A 232 8.46 -25.81 -7.12
C TRP A 232 9.92 -25.41 -7.28
N ASN A 233 10.76 -26.34 -7.73
CA ASN A 233 12.21 -26.20 -7.82
C ASN A 233 12.74 -26.28 -9.27
N GLY A 234 11.89 -26.01 -10.27
CA GLY A 234 12.30 -26.05 -11.67
C GLY A 234 12.55 -27.47 -12.22
N LEU A 235 12.05 -28.52 -11.55
CA LEU A 235 12.11 -29.89 -12.05
C LEU A 235 10.78 -30.33 -12.68
N ASP A 236 10.85 -31.16 -13.71
CA ASP A 236 9.71 -31.85 -14.32
C ASP A 236 9.29 -33.12 -13.53
N GLU A 237 8.31 -33.87 -14.04
CA GLU A 237 7.85 -35.14 -13.42
C GLU A 237 8.95 -36.22 -13.36
N MET A 238 9.99 -36.16 -14.20
CA MET A 238 11.11 -37.09 -14.21
C MET A 238 12.28 -36.63 -13.31
N GLY A 239 12.14 -35.48 -12.64
CA GLY A 239 13.20 -34.89 -11.82
C GLY A 239 14.31 -34.21 -12.64
N GLN A 240 14.07 -33.93 -13.92
CA GLN A 240 15.01 -33.22 -14.78
C GLN A 240 14.77 -31.71 -14.72
N ASN A 241 15.85 -30.94 -14.84
CA ASN A 241 15.77 -29.49 -14.91
C ASN A 241 15.03 -29.05 -16.17
N VAL A 242 14.05 -28.17 -16.01
CA VAL A 242 13.38 -27.51 -17.13
C VAL A 242 14.24 -26.36 -17.68
N SER A 243 13.93 -25.87 -18.88
CA SER A 243 14.64 -24.73 -19.47
C SER A 243 14.20 -23.39 -18.87
N THR A 244 15.08 -22.38 -18.82
CA THR A 244 14.69 -20.98 -18.57
C THR A 244 13.54 -20.57 -19.47
N GLY A 245 12.53 -19.88 -18.92
CA GLY A 245 11.37 -19.44 -19.70
C GLY A 245 10.11 -19.20 -18.89
N ILE A 246 9.02 -18.96 -19.61
CA ILE A 246 7.69 -18.76 -19.02
C ILE A 246 6.98 -20.10 -18.88
N TYR A 247 6.38 -20.30 -17.71
CA TYR A 247 5.56 -21.44 -17.37
C TYR A 247 4.19 -20.97 -16.89
N LEU A 248 3.20 -21.82 -17.07
CA LEU A 248 1.84 -21.62 -16.56
C LEU A 248 1.60 -22.63 -15.44
N TYR A 249 0.90 -22.24 -14.39
CA TYR A 249 0.42 -23.17 -13.37
C TYR A 249 -1.07 -22.98 -13.20
N ARG A 250 -1.77 -24.10 -13.08
CA ARG A 250 -3.22 -24.17 -13.06
C ARG A 250 -3.69 -24.95 -11.85
N LEU A 251 -4.54 -24.32 -11.05
CA LEU A 251 -5.28 -24.94 -9.97
C LEU A 251 -6.68 -25.30 -10.48
N THR A 252 -7.09 -26.54 -10.27
CA THR A 252 -8.44 -27.03 -10.60
C THR A 252 -9.08 -27.66 -9.37
N SER A 253 -10.37 -27.39 -9.18
CA SER A 253 -11.20 -28.04 -8.16
C SER A 253 -12.64 -28.13 -8.65
N GLY A 254 -13.11 -29.35 -8.93
CA GLY A 254 -14.41 -29.58 -9.58
C GLY A 254 -14.53 -28.83 -10.90
N SER A 255 -15.52 -27.93 -11.01
CA SER A 255 -15.76 -27.08 -12.19
C SER A 255 -14.95 -25.76 -12.18
N LYS A 256 -14.26 -25.44 -11.08
CA LYS A 256 -13.48 -24.20 -10.96
C LYS A 256 -12.05 -24.45 -11.44
N SER A 257 -11.51 -23.50 -12.21
CA SER A 257 -10.09 -23.50 -12.58
C SER A 257 -9.51 -22.08 -12.61
N ILE A 258 -8.29 -21.92 -12.12
CA ILE A 258 -7.55 -20.65 -12.16
C ILE A 258 -6.15 -20.95 -12.68
N THR A 259 -5.69 -20.13 -13.63
CA THR A 259 -4.35 -20.26 -14.24
C THR A 259 -3.56 -18.97 -14.02
N LYS A 260 -2.28 -19.09 -13.69
CA LYS A 260 -1.33 -17.98 -13.58
C LYS A 260 -0.03 -18.32 -14.30
N LYS A 261 0.78 -17.29 -14.57
CA LYS A 261 2.09 -17.41 -15.24
C LYS A 261 3.22 -17.15 -14.28
N MET A 262 4.37 -17.77 -14.52
CA MET A 262 5.62 -17.60 -13.77
C MET A 262 6.82 -17.61 -14.71
N ALA A 263 7.90 -16.93 -14.33
CA ALA A 263 9.15 -16.86 -15.08
C ALA A 263 10.25 -17.58 -14.30
N PHE A 264 10.79 -18.63 -14.91
CA PHE A 264 11.94 -19.36 -14.39
C PHE A 264 13.23 -18.83 -15.01
N MET A 265 14.22 -18.50 -14.18
CA MET A 265 15.56 -18.12 -14.60
C MET A 265 16.58 -19.11 -14.06
N LYS A 266 17.61 -19.40 -14.85
CA LYS A 266 18.75 -20.24 -14.49
C LYS A 266 20.01 -19.40 -14.50
#